data_AF-A0A7Y2C740-F1
#
_entry.id   AF-A0A7Y2C740-F1
#
_cell.length_a   1.000
_cell.length_b   1.000
_cell.length_c   1.000
_cell.angle_alpha   90.00
_cell.angle_beta   90.00
_cell.angle_gamma   90.00
#
_symmetry.space_group_name_H-M   'P 1'
#
loop_
_entity.id
_entity.type
_entity.pdbx_description
1 polymer ?
#
loop_
_entity_poly.entity_id
_entity_poly.type
_entity_poly.pdbx_seq_one_letter_code
_entity_poly.pdbx_strand_id
1 'polypeptide(L)'
;MIDLNHKSMVRALRDAGAPLLVSTDAGFGYMLPGFSIHDELAHLVDAGLTPFEALTAGTADAARFLGGDKEFGTVEIGKSADLILVFGNPLEDVERARRRLGVMVRGRWFSETRLRSMLGDIADKYGG
;
A
#
# COMPACT_ATOMS: atom_id res chain seq x y z
N MET A 1 6.59 -18.98 13.98
CA MET A 1 6.88 -20.12 13.06
C MET A 1 6.26 -19.89 11.67
N ILE A 2 5.13 -19.17 11.54
CA ILE A 2 4.55 -18.78 10.24
C ILE A 2 5.41 -17.70 9.54
N ASP A 3 5.93 -16.70 10.26
CA ASP A 3 6.73 -15.61 9.67
C ASP A 3 8.00 -16.05 8.94
N LEU A 4 8.66 -17.12 9.40
CA LEU A 4 9.93 -17.56 8.82
C LEU A 4 9.73 -18.18 7.43
N ASN A 5 8.57 -18.80 7.19
CA ASN A 5 8.24 -19.46 5.93
C ASN A 5 7.71 -18.47 4.88
N HIS A 6 6.97 -17.45 5.33
CA HIS A 6 6.52 -16.37 4.45
C HIS A 6 7.72 -15.58 3.91
N LYS A 7 8.60 -15.08 4.79
CA LYS A 7 9.74 -14.24 4.40
C LYS A 7 10.70 -14.98 3.46
N SER A 8 11.00 -16.26 3.74
CA SER A 8 11.86 -17.06 2.88
C SER A 8 11.26 -17.31 1.50
N MET A 9 9.95 -17.55 1.42
CA MET A 9 9.24 -17.76 0.17
C MET A 9 9.18 -16.49 -0.69
N VAL A 10 8.82 -15.34 -0.09
CA VAL A 10 8.83 -14.05 -0.79
C VAL A 10 10.21 -13.74 -1.36
N ARG A 11 11.26 -13.97 -0.55
CA ARG A 11 12.65 -13.76 -0.98
C ARG A 11 13.03 -14.67 -2.15
N ALA A 12 12.69 -15.95 -2.08
CA ALA A 12 12.98 -16.91 -3.14
C ALA A 12 12.24 -16.55 -4.46
N LEU A 13 10.99 -16.11 -4.37
CA LEU A 13 10.22 -15.65 -5.53
C LEU A 13 10.82 -14.39 -6.15
N ARG A 14 11.21 -13.42 -5.33
CA ARG A 14 11.92 -12.22 -5.79
C ARG A 14 13.22 -12.60 -6.50
N ASP A 15 14.04 -13.46 -5.89
CA ASP A 15 15.32 -13.90 -6.45
C ASP A 15 15.17 -14.67 -7.78
N ALA A 16 14.02 -15.34 -7.96
CA ALA A 16 13.65 -15.99 -9.21
C ALA A 16 13.05 -15.02 -10.26
N GLY A 17 12.90 -13.74 -9.94
CA GLY A 17 12.29 -12.73 -10.82
C GLY A 17 10.78 -12.88 -11.00
N ALA A 18 10.10 -13.56 -10.08
CA ALA A 18 8.64 -13.68 -10.12
C ALA A 18 7.99 -12.32 -9.79
N PRO A 19 6.92 -11.91 -10.51
CA PRO A 19 6.14 -10.74 -10.14
C PRO A 19 5.54 -10.89 -8.74
N LEU A 20 5.67 -9.84 -7.91
CA LEU A 20 5.14 -9.78 -6.55
C LEU A 20 4.11 -8.66 -6.46
N LEU A 21 3.07 -8.88 -5.64
CA LEU A 21 2.00 -7.93 -5.38
C LEU A 21 1.83 -7.75 -3.87
N VAL A 22 1.29 -6.61 -3.46
CA VAL A 22 0.88 -6.37 -2.07
C VAL A 22 -0.53 -6.91 -1.86
N SER A 23 -0.72 -7.77 -0.87
CA SER A 23 -2.04 -8.25 -0.43
C SER A 23 -2.07 -8.42 1.08
N THR A 24 -3.21 -8.15 1.71
CA THR A 24 -3.33 -8.12 3.17
C THR A 24 -4.41 -9.03 3.73
N ASP A 25 -5.19 -9.70 2.88
CA ASP A 25 -6.42 -10.40 3.29
C ASP A 25 -7.34 -9.57 4.21
N ALA A 26 -7.35 -8.24 4.01
CA ALA A 26 -8.11 -7.31 4.84
C ALA A 26 -9.59 -7.69 4.92
N GLY A 27 -10.14 -7.66 6.15
CA GLY A 27 -11.48 -8.14 6.45
C GLY A 27 -11.53 -9.57 6.98
N PHE A 28 -10.40 -10.29 7.01
CA PHE A 28 -10.25 -11.55 7.72
C PHE A 28 -9.47 -11.35 9.03
N GLY A 29 -10.03 -11.81 10.17
CA GLY A 29 -9.38 -11.71 11.47
C GLY A 29 -9.03 -10.27 11.89
N TYR A 30 -7.79 -10.05 12.32
CA TYR A 30 -7.30 -8.75 12.82
C TYR A 30 -6.70 -7.83 11.73
N MET A 31 -6.85 -8.18 10.44
CA MET A 31 -6.30 -7.41 9.32
C MET A 31 -7.25 -6.27 8.96
N LEU A 32 -7.02 -5.11 9.58
CA LEU A 32 -7.87 -3.93 9.44
C LEU A 32 -7.71 -3.29 8.05
N PRO A 33 -8.80 -3.18 7.26
CA PRO A 33 -8.76 -2.53 5.95
C PRO A 33 -8.16 -1.12 6.00
N GLY A 34 -7.28 -0.84 5.03
CA GLY A 34 -6.57 0.43 4.93
C GLY A 34 -5.33 0.54 5.84
N PHE A 35 -5.32 -0.06 7.03
CA PHE A 35 -4.16 -0.03 7.93
C PHE A 35 -3.16 -1.15 7.64
N SER A 36 -3.66 -2.38 7.43
CA SER A 36 -2.84 -3.57 7.23
C SER A 36 -1.95 -3.52 5.99
N ILE A 37 -2.29 -2.68 5.01
CA ILE A 37 -1.48 -2.53 3.78
C ILE A 37 -0.10 -1.95 4.06
N HIS A 38 0.01 -1.11 5.09
CA HIS A 38 1.30 -0.57 5.49
C HIS A 38 2.13 -1.61 6.24
N ASP A 39 1.50 -2.49 7.01
CA ASP A 39 2.19 -3.62 7.65
C ASP A 39 2.76 -4.55 6.59
N GLU A 40 1.99 -4.83 5.54
CA GLU A 40 2.45 -5.69 4.45
C GLU A 40 3.62 -5.08 3.66
N LEU A 41 3.59 -3.77 3.39
CA LEU A 41 4.73 -3.08 2.79
C LEU A 41 6.02 -3.28 3.61
N ALA A 42 5.91 -3.19 4.93
CA ALA A 42 7.03 -3.44 5.84
C ALA A 42 7.48 -4.89 5.83
N HIS A 43 6.54 -5.85 5.81
CA HIS A 43 6.84 -7.28 5.72
C HIS A 43 7.58 -7.65 4.43
N LEU A 44 7.23 -7.03 3.30
CA LEU A 44 7.94 -7.22 2.03
C LEU A 44 9.38 -6.71 2.10
N VAL A 45 9.59 -5.53 2.71
CA VAL A 45 10.94 -4.99 2.91
C VAL A 45 11.75 -5.89 3.87
N ASP A 46 11.12 -6.35 4.95
CA ASP A 46 11.69 -7.33 5.87
C ASP A 46 12.05 -8.67 5.21
N ALA A 47 11.29 -9.09 4.19
CA ALA A 47 11.60 -10.27 3.38
C ALA A 47 12.75 -10.01 2.38
N GLY A 48 13.16 -8.75 2.24
CA GLY A 48 14.37 -8.32 1.56
C GLY A 48 14.12 -7.42 0.34
N LEU A 49 12.86 -7.11 0.00
CA LEU A 49 12.59 -6.16 -1.07
C LEU A 49 13.13 -4.78 -0.67
N THR A 50 13.56 -4.01 -1.66
CA THR A 50 13.81 -2.58 -1.47
C THR A 50 12.49 -1.85 -1.25
N PRO A 51 12.47 -0.68 -0.56
CA PRO A 51 11.27 0.13 -0.45
C PRO A 51 10.65 0.48 -1.81
N PHE A 52 11.47 0.68 -2.84
CA PHE A 52 11.01 0.91 -4.20
C PHE A 52 10.26 -0.29 -4.78
N GLU A 53 10.79 -1.52 -4.64
CA GLU A 53 10.13 -2.74 -5.10
C GLU A 53 8.80 -2.97 -4.36
N ALA A 54 8.76 -2.78 -3.04
CA ALA A 54 7.54 -2.92 -2.26
C ALA A 54 6.45 -1.91 -2.69
N LEU A 55 6.83 -0.64 -2.91
CA LEU A 55 5.90 0.37 -3.42
C LEU A 55 5.43 0.06 -4.85
N THR A 56 6.32 -0.45 -5.70
CA THR A 56 5.99 -0.84 -7.09
C THR A 56 5.00 -2.01 -7.11
N ALA A 57 5.21 -3.01 -6.24
CA ALA A 57 4.31 -4.14 -6.04
C ALA A 57 2.88 -3.71 -5.67
N GLY A 58 2.74 -2.64 -4.89
CA GLY A 58 1.46 -2.06 -4.48
C GLY A 58 0.85 -1.06 -5.47
N THR A 59 1.56 -0.69 -6.54
CA THR A 59 1.15 0.38 -7.47
C THR A 59 1.23 -0.10 -8.92
N ALA A 60 2.38 0.04 -9.57
CA ALA A 60 2.56 -0.24 -10.99
C ALA A 60 2.34 -1.73 -11.33
N ASP A 61 2.84 -2.64 -10.51
CA ASP A 61 2.70 -4.08 -10.75
C ASP A 61 1.26 -4.55 -10.53
N ALA A 62 0.59 -4.02 -9.51
CA ALA A 62 -0.83 -4.27 -9.28
C ALA A 62 -1.68 -3.77 -10.45
N ALA A 63 -1.40 -2.57 -10.98
CA ALA A 63 -2.09 -2.05 -12.15
C ALA A 63 -1.87 -2.92 -13.39
N ARG A 64 -0.62 -3.34 -13.65
CA ARG A 64 -0.29 -4.25 -14.74
C ARG A 64 -0.98 -5.60 -14.61
N PHE A 65 -1.01 -6.18 -13.41
CA PHE A 65 -1.69 -7.45 -13.15
C PHE A 65 -3.20 -7.36 -13.42
N LEU A 66 -3.81 -6.22 -13.10
CA LEU A 66 -5.24 -5.95 -13.34
C LEU A 66 -5.54 -5.50 -14.79
N GLY A 67 -4.53 -5.35 -15.65
CA GLY A 67 -4.67 -4.82 -17.01
C GLY A 67 -5.02 -3.33 -17.07
N GLY A 68 -4.79 -2.59 -15.98
CA GLY A 68 -5.08 -1.17 -15.82
C GLY A 68 -3.85 -0.26 -15.92
N ASP A 69 -2.71 -0.76 -16.39
CA ASP A 69 -1.44 -0.02 -16.48
C ASP A 69 -1.50 1.22 -17.37
N LYS A 70 -2.47 1.29 -18.29
CA LYS A 70 -2.74 2.49 -19.10
C LYS A 70 -3.59 3.54 -18.37
N GLU A 71 -4.24 3.16 -17.28
CA GLU A 71 -5.23 3.98 -16.59
C GLU A 71 -4.77 4.42 -15.20
N PHE A 72 -4.00 3.60 -14.47
CA PHE A 72 -3.54 3.88 -13.11
C PHE A 72 -2.22 3.15 -12.78
N GLY A 73 -1.73 3.32 -11.55
CA GLY A 73 -0.57 2.61 -11.00
C GLY A 73 0.76 3.36 -11.08
N THR A 74 0.87 4.40 -11.90
CA THR A 74 2.04 5.29 -11.99
C THR A 74 1.60 6.74 -12.17
N VAL A 75 2.52 7.68 -11.90
CA VAL A 75 2.29 9.11 -12.08
C VAL A 75 2.68 9.51 -13.50
N GLU A 76 1.72 9.47 -14.42
CA GLU A 76 1.92 9.80 -15.84
C GLU A 76 0.74 10.62 -16.38
N ILE A 77 1.00 11.46 -17.38
CA ILE A 77 -0.03 12.26 -18.05
C ILE A 77 -1.04 11.32 -18.72
N GLY A 78 -2.33 11.59 -18.50
CA GLY A 78 -3.43 10.81 -19.06
C GLY A 78 -3.94 9.68 -18.16
N LYS A 79 -3.21 9.34 -17.09
CA LYS A 79 -3.68 8.38 -16.06
C LYS A 79 -4.56 9.06 -15.01
N SER A 80 -5.30 8.25 -14.26
CA SER A 80 -6.13 8.68 -13.15
C SER A 80 -5.30 9.41 -12.09
N ALA A 81 -5.82 10.53 -11.60
CA ALA A 81 -5.20 11.32 -10.53
C ALA A 81 -5.49 10.69 -9.15
N ASP A 82 -4.97 9.49 -8.94
CA ASP A 82 -5.00 8.73 -7.69
C ASP A 82 -3.62 8.79 -7.04
N LEU A 83 -3.47 9.65 -6.02
CA LEU A 83 -2.18 9.99 -5.42
C LEU A 83 -2.27 9.97 -3.90
N ILE A 84 -1.16 9.67 -3.24
CA ILE A 84 -0.99 9.86 -1.80
C ILE A 84 0.17 10.83 -1.55
N LEU A 85 -0.06 11.82 -0.71
CA LEU A 85 1.00 12.69 -0.22
C LEU A 85 1.39 12.24 1.18
N VAL A 86 2.68 12.09 1.44
CA VAL A 86 3.21 11.59 2.71
C VAL A 86 4.26 12.53 3.28
N PHE A 87 4.43 12.50 4.60
CA PHE A 87 5.49 13.21 5.30
C PHE A 87 6.75 12.34 5.38
N GLY A 88 7.84 12.82 4.78
CA GLY A 88 9.10 12.09 4.66
C GLY A 88 9.22 11.33 3.35
N ASN A 89 10.35 10.65 3.14
CA ASN A 89 10.65 9.90 1.92
C ASN A 89 10.45 8.39 2.12
N PRO A 90 9.42 7.76 1.51
CA PRO A 90 9.15 6.33 1.67
C PRO A 90 10.15 5.42 0.94
N LEU A 91 11.03 5.99 0.10
CA LEU A 91 12.13 5.23 -0.54
C LEU A 91 13.30 4.98 0.41
N GLU A 92 13.42 5.77 1.47
CA GLU A 92 14.41 5.55 2.54
C GLU A 92 13.86 4.62 3.62
N ASP A 93 12.56 4.73 3.91
CA ASP A 93 11.88 3.95 4.94
C ASP A 93 10.40 3.82 4.57
N VAL A 94 9.97 2.61 4.20
CA VAL A 94 8.62 2.34 3.68
C VAL A 94 7.53 2.67 4.70
N GLU A 95 7.85 2.64 6.00
CA GLU A 95 6.94 3.01 7.09
C GLU A 95 6.45 4.46 7.00
N ARG A 96 7.21 5.34 6.34
CA ARG A 96 6.80 6.72 6.07
C ARG A 96 5.55 6.80 5.20
N ALA A 97 5.22 5.76 4.44
CA ALA A 97 3.96 5.68 3.70
C ALA A 97 2.71 5.77 4.60
N ARG A 98 2.81 5.40 5.88
CA ARG A 98 1.71 5.54 6.87
C ARG A 98 1.40 7.00 7.20
N ARG A 99 2.41 7.87 7.12
CA ARG A 99 2.32 9.27 7.55
C ARG A 99 1.76 10.14 6.43
N ARG A 100 0.55 9.83 5.98
CA ARG A 100 -0.13 10.59 4.93
C ARG A 100 -0.48 12.01 5.39
N LEU A 101 -0.30 12.97 4.50
CA LEU A 101 -0.78 14.35 4.61
C LEU A 101 -2.13 14.53 3.89
N GLY A 102 -2.43 13.64 2.96
CA GLY A 102 -3.73 13.49 2.33
C GLY A 102 -3.68 12.57 1.12
N VAL A 103 -4.84 12.33 0.55
CA VAL A 103 -5.05 11.42 -0.58
C VAL A 103 -5.85 12.16 -1.65
N MET A 104 -5.42 12.04 -2.89
CA MET A 104 -6.19 12.43 -4.06
C MET A 104 -6.84 11.17 -4.65
N VAL A 105 -8.15 11.21 -4.85
CA VAL A 105 -8.90 10.14 -5.52
C VAL A 105 -9.59 10.72 -6.72
N ARG A 106 -9.22 10.29 -7.93
CA ARG A 106 -9.75 10.77 -9.22
C ARG A 106 -9.75 12.30 -9.30
N GLY A 107 -8.66 12.93 -8.88
CA GLY A 107 -8.49 14.39 -8.87
C GLY A 107 -9.15 15.12 -7.71
N ARG A 108 -9.88 14.43 -6.82
CA ARG A 108 -10.47 15.03 -5.61
C ARG A 108 -9.53 14.89 -4.42
N TRP A 109 -9.12 16.02 -3.84
CA TRP A 109 -8.26 16.04 -2.65
C TRP A 109 -9.05 15.77 -1.35
N PHE A 110 -8.50 14.88 -0.52
CA PHE A 110 -8.92 14.59 0.84
C PHE A 110 -7.73 14.87 1.77
N SER A 111 -7.82 15.94 2.56
CA SER A 111 -6.79 16.28 3.56
C SER A 111 -6.77 15.27 4.70
N GLU A 112 -5.63 15.17 5.40
CA GLU A 112 -5.53 14.32 6.58
C GLU A 112 -6.57 14.65 7.66
N THR A 113 -6.89 15.94 7.86
CA THR A 113 -7.98 16.36 8.78
C THR A 113 -9.32 15.76 8.36
N ARG A 114 -9.63 15.77 7.07
CA ARG A 114 -10.87 15.19 6.55
C ARG A 114 -10.89 13.67 6.69
N LEU A 115 -9.78 13.01 6.37
CA LEU A 115 -9.65 11.56 6.50
C LEU A 115 -9.84 11.12 7.97
N ARG A 116 -9.29 11.87 8.92
CA ARG A 116 -9.50 11.61 10.36
C ARG A 116 -10.95 11.80 10.79
N SER A 117 -11.63 12.83 10.31
CA SER A 117 -13.06 13.02 10.57
C SER A 117 -13.86 11.81 10.07
N MET A 118 -13.60 11.36 8.84
CA MET A 118 -14.29 10.20 8.26
C MET A 118 -14.04 8.91 9.06
N LEU A 119 -12.82 8.70 9.57
CA LEU A 119 -12.51 7.58 10.45
C LEU A 119 -13.24 7.68 11.79
N GLY A 120 -13.37 8.89 12.35
CA GLY A 120 -14.18 9.15 13.55
C GLY A 120 -15.65 8.80 13.35
N ASP A 121 -16.25 9.26 12.25
CA ASP A 121 -17.65 8.95 11.91
C ASP A 121 -17.90 7.43 11.80
N ILE A 122 -16.93 6.67 11.27
CA ILE A 122 -16.99 5.21 11.19
C ILE A 122 -16.88 4.58 12.59
N ALA A 123 -15.94 5.05 13.41
CA ALA A 123 -15.74 4.56 14.76
C ALA A 123 -16.99 4.79 15.63
N ASP A 124 -17.63 5.96 15.53
CA ASP A 124 -18.86 6.27 16.26
C ASP A 124 -20.02 5.38 15.80
N LYS A 125 -20.07 5.04 14.51
CA LYS A 125 -21.13 4.21 13.93
C LYS A 125 -21.02 2.73 14.28
N TYR A 126 -19.79 2.20 14.44
CA TYR A 126 -19.53 0.77 14.56
C TYR A 126 -18.76 0.36 15.84
N GLY A 127 -18.36 1.32 16.68
CA GLY A 127 -17.56 1.09 17.89
C GLY A 127 -18.37 0.88 19.18
N GLY A 128 -19.70 0.69 19.05
CA GLY A 128 -20.61 0.37 20.16
C GLY A 128 -20.77 -1.12 20.39
#